data_AF-A0A0D3LMT2-F1
#
_entry.id   AF-A0A0D3LMT2-F1
#
_cell.length_a   1.000
_cell.length_b   1.000
_cell.length_c   1.000
_cell.angle_alpha   90.00
_cell.angle_beta   90.00
_cell.angle_gamma   90.00
#
_symmetry.space_group_name_H-M   'P 1'
#
loop_
_entity.id
_entity.type
_entity.pdbx_description
1 polymer ?
#
loop_
_entity_poly.entity_id
_entity_poly.type
_entity_poly.pdbx_seq_one_letter_code
_entity_poly.pdbx_strand_id
1 'polypeptide(L)'
;MPFATEKYGSQLLLGLFIIICAALVIRIKVEATHYTSPDSHFYMRVADNLLEGKGLVAPMHLNFPFREKEKEYYFAVWPAGYPLLIAGVSKVTQTSTLVASKIVNIIFLGLMFLLLYSWFGRLAWFPALYFCSFNLLEVYSYTWSEGPFLFFVMYLCFLLHKDQKQEEDSLLFLKLFLCLFSLFMLRYAGIIFYSFAGLYFLKHLYYREHKKSWHYFTALVFASGLAFGYLWLNKKNSGFFTGMDRIRPEAESFSYFTELLLQGLFNEFAVIRNYYFRDYTDFLFLTLFIVQLGLLYYVIRQTKQQGGSAVATKAVWKNLLLQAGVYYLLAVTILRKIDPFDEFNYRILAPFSVPIFIYLLSTLSSESSKPVFRQVWPWLSGFFLLSLLMNLPKQFLIELFTGAKLPL
;
A
#
# COMPACT_ATOMS: atom_id res chain seq x y z
N MET A 1 31.39 20.05 0.97
CA MET A 1 30.87 19.57 2.27
C MET A 1 29.67 18.67 2.01
N PRO A 2 29.63 17.44 2.56
CA PRO A 2 28.45 16.58 2.44
C PRO A 2 27.23 17.27 3.06
N PHE A 3 26.08 17.08 2.43
CA PHE A 3 24.85 17.76 2.85
C PHE A 3 24.41 17.23 4.23
N ALA A 4 23.83 18.08 5.09
CA ALA A 4 23.46 17.67 6.44
C ALA A 4 22.50 16.45 6.43
N THR A 5 21.61 16.36 5.43
CA THR A 5 20.70 15.21 5.29
C THR A 5 21.38 13.94 4.74
N GLU A 6 22.57 14.02 4.13
CA GLU A 6 23.38 12.84 3.78
C GLU A 6 24.14 12.31 5.01
N LYS A 7 24.48 13.20 5.95
CA LYS A 7 25.12 12.81 7.22
C LYS A 7 24.12 12.18 8.20
N TYR A 8 22.94 12.78 8.34
CA TYR A 8 21.92 12.37 9.32
C TYR A 8 20.75 11.57 8.74
N GLY A 9 20.84 11.15 7.48
CA GLY A 9 19.72 10.55 6.76
C GLY A 9 19.17 9.26 7.38
N SER A 10 20.03 8.44 7.99
CA SER A 10 19.59 7.24 8.73
C SER A 10 18.81 7.60 9.99
N GLN A 11 19.23 8.62 10.73
CA GLN A 11 18.54 9.11 11.92
C GLN A 11 17.20 9.75 11.56
N LEU A 12 17.15 10.49 10.45
CA LEU A 12 15.90 11.06 9.93
C LEU A 12 14.91 9.96 9.55
N LEU A 13 15.36 8.90 8.88
CA LEU A 13 14.49 7.77 8.51
C LEU A 13 13.93 7.07 9.76
N LEU A 14 14.79 6.80 10.75
CA LEU A 14 14.37 6.16 12.01
C LEU A 14 13.42 7.07 12.81
N GLY A 15 13.74 8.37 12.92
CA GLY A 15 12.88 9.34 13.58
C GLY A 15 11.50 9.45 12.91
N LEU A 16 11.48 9.46 11.57
CA LEU A 16 10.24 9.46 10.80
C LEU A 16 9.41 8.19 11.06
N PHE A 17 10.04 7.02 11.06
CA PHE A 17 9.37 5.75 11.40
C PHE A 17 8.73 5.80 12.79
N ILE A 18 9.50 6.23 13.81
CA ILE A 18 9.02 6.33 15.19
C ILE A 18 7.83 7.29 15.28
N ILE A 19 7.93 8.46 14.65
CA ILE A 19 6.86 9.47 14.65
C ILE A 19 5.58 8.94 13.98
N ILE A 20 5.70 8.24 12.84
CA ILE A 20 4.55 7.63 12.17
C ILE A 20 3.94 6.53 13.05
N CYS A 21 4.75 5.65 13.63
CA CYS A 21 4.24 4.62 14.55
C CYS A 21 3.52 5.22 15.75
N ALA A 22 4.05 6.28 16.35
CA ALA A 22 3.40 7.01 17.44
C ALA A 22 2.06 7.60 16.98
N ALA A 23 2.02 8.21 15.80
CA ALA A 23 0.78 8.72 15.22
C ALA A 23 -0.26 7.61 15.01
N LEU A 24 0.12 6.46 14.45
CA LEU A 24 -0.78 5.32 14.26
C LEU A 24 -1.34 4.82 15.59
N VAL A 25 -0.50 4.63 16.60
CA VAL A 25 -0.93 4.17 17.94
C VAL A 25 -1.90 5.15 18.58
N ILE A 26 -1.62 6.46 18.50
CA ILE A 26 -2.51 7.50 19.02
C ILE A 26 -3.85 7.47 18.29
N ARG A 27 -3.86 7.42 16.95
CA ARG A 27 -5.08 7.35 16.13
C ARG A 27 -5.92 6.13 16.50
N ILE A 28 -5.30 4.95 16.59
CA ILE A 28 -5.98 3.69 16.94
C ILE A 28 -6.56 3.74 18.36
N LYS A 29 -5.85 4.34 19.32
CA LYS A 29 -6.29 4.40 20.71
C LYS A 29 -7.49 5.34 20.89
N VAL A 30 -7.49 6.45 20.18
CA VAL A 30 -8.50 7.50 20.35
C VAL A 30 -9.76 7.20 19.57
N GLU A 31 -9.64 6.61 18.39
CA GLU A 31 -10.81 6.35 17.58
C GLU A 31 -11.66 5.23 18.18
N ALA A 32 -12.98 5.44 18.28
CA ALA A 32 -13.94 4.57 18.96
C ALA A 32 -14.02 3.18 18.33
N THR A 33 -13.80 3.08 17.02
CA THR A 33 -13.75 1.81 16.29
C THR A 33 -12.38 1.13 16.38
N HIS A 34 -11.37 1.76 16.98
CA HIS A 34 -9.98 1.31 16.93
C HIS A 34 -9.46 1.07 15.50
N TYR A 35 -9.99 1.83 14.54
CA TYR A 35 -9.74 1.64 13.12
C TYR A 35 -10.04 0.20 12.68
N THR A 36 -11.23 -0.28 13.02
CA THR A 36 -11.80 -1.51 12.46
C THR A 36 -12.93 -1.17 11.51
N SER A 37 -12.99 -1.89 10.39
CA SER A 37 -14.13 -1.89 9.47
C SER A 37 -14.80 -3.28 9.47
N PRO A 38 -15.91 -3.49 8.74
CA PRO A 38 -16.49 -4.82 8.58
C PRO A 38 -15.44 -5.88 8.16
N ASP A 39 -14.59 -5.56 7.18
CA ASP A 39 -13.48 -6.44 6.75
C ASP A 39 -12.52 -6.79 7.88
N SER A 40 -12.20 -5.82 8.74
CA SER A 40 -11.35 -6.03 9.91
C SER A 40 -11.93 -7.10 10.84
N HIS A 41 -13.23 -7.07 11.08
CA HIS A 41 -13.89 -8.03 11.95
C HIS A 41 -13.84 -9.44 11.37
N PHE A 42 -14.01 -9.59 10.06
CA PHE A 42 -13.83 -10.88 9.39
C PHE A 42 -12.39 -11.38 9.47
N TYR A 43 -11.38 -10.53 9.21
CA TYR A 43 -9.97 -10.92 9.32
C TYR A 43 -9.61 -11.39 10.75
N MET A 44 -10.05 -10.64 11.77
CA MET A 44 -9.80 -11.00 13.17
C MET A 44 -10.55 -12.26 13.57
N ARG A 45 -11.82 -12.41 13.14
CA ARG A 45 -12.61 -13.60 13.44
C ARG A 45 -12.00 -14.88 12.84
N VAL A 46 -11.53 -14.82 11.61
CA VAL A 46 -10.81 -15.94 10.99
C VAL A 46 -9.51 -16.23 11.74
N ALA A 47 -8.80 -15.21 12.19
CA ALA A 47 -7.60 -15.38 13.00
C ALA A 47 -7.90 -16.05 14.36
N ASP A 48 -8.97 -15.65 15.06
CA ASP A 48 -9.42 -16.29 16.30
C ASP A 48 -9.77 -17.76 16.05
N ASN A 49 -10.55 -18.04 14.99
CA ASN A 49 -10.95 -19.40 14.63
C ASN A 49 -9.75 -20.28 14.23
N LEU A 50 -8.70 -19.72 13.63
CA LEU A 50 -7.44 -20.43 13.38
C LEU A 50 -6.72 -20.79 14.68
N LEU A 51 -6.70 -19.88 15.67
CA LEU A 51 -6.10 -20.14 16.99
C LEU A 51 -6.86 -21.19 17.79
N GLU A 52 -8.18 -21.22 17.65
CA GLU A 52 -9.07 -22.20 18.28
C GLU A 52 -9.10 -23.56 17.54
N GLY A 53 -8.40 -23.69 16.42
CA GLY A 53 -8.35 -24.94 15.64
C GLY A 53 -9.60 -25.21 14.79
N LYS A 54 -10.49 -24.23 14.62
CA LYS A 54 -11.70 -24.33 13.78
C LYS A 54 -11.41 -24.18 12.27
N GLY A 55 -10.23 -23.67 11.92
CA GLY A 55 -9.79 -23.48 10.54
C GLY A 55 -10.24 -22.16 9.93
N LEU A 56 -10.23 -22.08 8.59
CA LEU A 56 -10.60 -20.88 7.82
C LEU A 56 -12.11 -20.71 7.73
N VAL A 57 -12.75 -20.36 8.84
CA VAL A 57 -14.20 -20.20 8.91
C VAL A 57 -14.61 -18.86 9.55
N ALA A 58 -15.74 -18.31 9.13
CA ALA A 58 -16.37 -17.11 9.69
C ALA A 58 -17.90 -17.16 9.51
N PRO A 59 -18.68 -16.36 10.24
CA PRO A 59 -20.14 -16.27 10.06
C PRO A 59 -20.57 -16.02 8.60
N MET A 60 -21.71 -16.60 8.19
CA MET A 60 -22.22 -16.46 6.81
C MET A 60 -22.71 -15.06 6.50
N HIS A 61 -22.50 -14.66 5.25
CA HIS A 61 -22.87 -13.38 4.67
C HIS A 61 -22.11 -12.24 5.35
N LEU A 62 -21.82 -11.16 4.62
CA LEU A 62 -21.21 -9.94 5.15
C LEU A 62 -22.15 -9.20 6.13
N ASN A 63 -22.97 -9.93 6.88
CA ASN A 63 -23.85 -9.46 7.94
C ASN A 63 -22.97 -9.03 9.11
N PHE A 64 -22.58 -7.77 9.06
CA PHE A 64 -21.97 -7.09 10.18
C PHE A 64 -23.04 -6.18 10.82
N PRO A 65 -23.17 -6.14 12.17
CA PRO A 65 -22.38 -6.86 13.17
C PRO A 65 -22.73 -8.36 13.29
N PHE A 66 -21.73 -9.18 13.66
CA PHE A 66 -21.91 -10.63 13.88
C PHE A 66 -22.87 -10.92 15.03
N ARG A 67 -23.66 -11.99 14.92
CA ARG A 67 -24.52 -12.48 16.01
C ARG A 67 -23.96 -13.79 16.57
N GLU A 68 -24.01 -13.95 17.89
CA GLU A 68 -23.39 -15.10 18.60
C GLU A 68 -23.86 -16.49 18.14
N LYS A 69 -25.03 -16.59 17.50
CA LYS A 69 -25.62 -17.86 17.02
C LYS A 69 -25.47 -18.08 15.51
N GLU A 70 -24.67 -17.27 14.81
CA GLU A 70 -24.47 -17.45 13.38
C GLU A 70 -23.61 -18.68 13.09
N LYS A 71 -24.11 -19.51 12.17
CA LYS A 71 -23.38 -20.67 11.68
C LYS A 71 -22.13 -20.19 10.93
N GLU A 72 -21.00 -20.85 11.17
CA GLU A 72 -19.74 -20.56 10.50
C GLU A 72 -19.64 -21.31 9.16
N TYR A 73 -19.03 -20.64 8.17
CA TYR A 73 -18.83 -21.14 6.82
C TYR A 73 -17.38 -20.94 6.41
N TYR A 74 -16.93 -21.74 5.44
CA TYR A 74 -15.58 -21.62 4.89
C TYR A 74 -15.34 -20.21 4.34
N PHE A 75 -14.34 -19.54 4.89
CA PHE A 75 -14.01 -18.17 4.55
C PHE A 75 -13.11 -18.11 3.32
N ALA A 76 -13.67 -17.65 2.21
CA ALA A 76 -12.96 -17.54 0.93
C ALA A 76 -13.06 -16.15 0.27
N VAL A 77 -13.74 -15.19 0.92
CA VAL A 77 -13.95 -13.83 0.41
C VAL A 77 -12.61 -13.12 0.17
N TRP A 78 -11.66 -13.31 1.09
CA TRP A 78 -10.27 -12.90 0.91
C TRP A 78 -9.32 -14.09 1.15
N PRO A 79 -8.10 -14.02 0.61
CA PRO A 79 -7.05 -14.97 0.92
C PRO A 79 -6.69 -15.08 2.41
N ALA A 80 -6.22 -16.26 2.83
CA ALA A 80 -5.93 -16.57 4.22
C ALA A 80 -4.67 -15.91 4.80
N GLY A 81 -3.81 -15.28 3.99
CA GLY A 81 -2.50 -14.81 4.41
C GLY A 81 -2.55 -13.75 5.51
N TYR A 82 -3.45 -12.76 5.42
CA TYR A 82 -3.55 -11.74 6.48
C TYR A 82 -4.10 -12.30 7.81
N PRO A 83 -5.20 -13.09 7.83
CA PRO A 83 -5.61 -13.82 9.04
C PRO A 83 -4.51 -14.69 9.64
N LEU A 84 -3.74 -15.41 8.81
CA LEU A 84 -2.62 -16.24 9.29
C LEU A 84 -1.51 -15.40 9.93
N LEU A 85 -1.20 -14.23 9.39
CA LEU A 85 -0.25 -13.30 10.01
C LEU A 85 -0.77 -12.78 11.36
N ILE A 86 -2.05 -12.41 11.44
CA ILE A 86 -2.68 -11.96 12.69
C ILE A 86 -2.64 -13.08 13.74
N ALA A 87 -3.06 -14.29 13.38
CA ALA A 87 -3.05 -15.44 14.28
C ALA A 87 -1.61 -15.77 14.73
N GLY A 88 -0.65 -15.77 13.80
CA GLY A 88 0.77 -16.01 14.10
C GLY A 88 1.33 -14.99 15.11
N VAL A 89 1.07 -13.70 14.89
CA VAL A 89 1.50 -12.65 15.83
C VAL A 89 0.79 -12.80 17.16
N SER A 90 -0.54 -12.96 17.18
CA SER A 90 -1.33 -13.14 18.40
C SER A 90 -0.84 -14.33 19.24
N LYS A 91 -0.51 -15.46 18.59
CA LYS A 91 0.05 -16.64 19.25
C LYS A 91 1.42 -16.37 19.89
N VAL A 92 2.29 -15.63 19.20
CA VAL A 92 3.65 -15.33 19.68
C VAL A 92 3.64 -14.25 20.77
N THR A 93 2.84 -13.20 20.62
CA THR A 93 2.77 -12.08 21.56
C THR A 93 1.79 -12.30 22.71
N GLN A 94 0.93 -13.33 22.62
CA GLN A 94 -0.15 -13.61 23.56
C GLN A 94 -1.12 -12.43 23.73
N THR A 95 -1.31 -11.64 22.67
CA THR A 95 -2.25 -10.50 22.65
C THR A 95 -3.51 -10.84 21.87
N SER A 96 -4.59 -10.08 22.07
CA SER A 96 -5.81 -10.21 21.26
C SER A 96 -5.51 -10.04 19.76
N THR A 97 -6.35 -10.63 18.90
CA THR A 97 -6.24 -10.51 17.45
C THR A 97 -6.37 -9.07 16.96
N LEU A 98 -7.09 -8.21 17.69
CA LEU A 98 -7.11 -6.77 17.44
C LEU A 98 -5.74 -6.12 17.62
N VAL A 99 -5.06 -6.36 18.74
CA VAL A 99 -3.73 -5.79 18.97
C VAL A 99 -2.72 -6.40 18.00
N ALA A 100 -2.79 -7.72 17.79
CA ALA A 100 -1.92 -8.44 16.87
C ALA A 100 -2.02 -7.92 15.44
N SER A 101 -3.22 -7.57 14.95
CA SER A 101 -3.37 -7.02 13.59
C SER A 101 -2.70 -5.65 13.43
N LYS A 102 -2.73 -4.80 14.47
CA LYS A 102 -2.01 -3.52 14.45
C LYS A 102 -0.50 -3.74 14.48
N ILE A 103 -0.02 -4.70 15.26
CA ILE A 103 1.38 -5.11 15.29
C ILE A 103 1.83 -5.59 13.90
N VAL A 104 1.03 -6.42 13.21
CA VAL A 104 1.32 -6.86 11.83
C VAL A 104 1.55 -5.65 10.92
N ASN A 105 0.64 -4.67 10.93
CA ASN A 105 0.81 -3.48 10.09
C ASN A 105 2.08 -2.69 10.42
N ILE A 106 2.39 -2.51 11.71
CA ILE A 106 3.61 -1.81 12.15
C ILE A 106 4.88 -2.58 11.74
N ILE A 107 4.87 -3.92 11.83
CA ILE A 107 5.98 -4.76 11.36
C ILE A 107 6.21 -4.52 9.87
N PHE A 108 5.16 -4.59 9.05
CA PHE A 108 5.30 -4.39 7.59
C PHE A 108 5.65 -2.95 7.21
N LEU A 109 5.24 -1.95 8.00
CA LEU A 109 5.73 -0.58 7.87
C LEU A 109 7.24 -0.49 8.15
N GLY A 110 7.70 -1.16 9.21
CA GLY A 110 9.13 -1.24 9.53
C GLY A 110 9.94 -1.93 8.42
N LEU A 111 9.44 -3.06 7.90
CA LEU A 111 10.04 -3.76 6.78
C LEU A 111 10.07 -2.90 5.51
N MET A 112 9.02 -2.10 5.26
CA MET A 112 8.99 -1.13 4.17
C MET A 112 10.09 -0.07 4.32
N PHE A 113 10.30 0.48 5.52
CA PHE A 113 11.36 1.47 5.77
C PHE A 113 12.75 0.87 5.61
N LEU A 114 12.96 -0.38 6.07
CA LEU A 114 14.19 -1.12 5.83
C LEU A 114 14.43 -1.40 4.35
N LEU A 115 13.38 -1.74 3.60
CA LEU A 115 13.45 -1.92 2.16
C LEU A 115 13.83 -0.62 1.44
N LEU A 116 13.20 0.50 1.80
CA LEU A 116 13.57 1.81 1.27
C LEU A 116 15.01 2.17 1.60
N TYR A 117 15.50 1.89 2.81
CA TYR A 117 16.91 2.08 3.17
C TYR A 117 17.84 1.21 2.32
N SER A 118 17.48 -0.05 2.08
CA SER A 118 18.27 -0.95 1.24
C SER A 118 18.34 -0.49 -0.22
N TRP A 119 17.33 0.26 -0.69
CA TRP A 119 17.24 0.75 -2.06
C TRP A 119 17.91 2.12 -2.23
N PHE A 120 17.62 3.07 -1.35
CA PHE A 120 18.02 4.48 -1.48
C PHE A 120 19.08 4.92 -0.46
N GLY A 121 19.53 4.02 0.41
CA GLY A 121 20.52 4.30 1.44
C GLY A 121 20.09 5.42 2.38
N ARG A 122 21.01 6.34 2.69
CA ARG A 122 20.75 7.46 3.60
C ARG A 122 19.74 8.46 3.07
N LEU A 123 19.38 8.44 1.79
CA LEU A 123 18.37 9.35 1.23
C LEU A 123 16.96 8.77 1.28
N ALA A 124 16.79 7.54 1.80
CA ALA A 124 15.50 6.86 1.92
C ALA A 124 14.47 7.61 2.79
N TRP A 125 14.91 8.45 3.74
CA TRP A 125 14.00 9.24 4.57
C TRP A 125 13.11 10.16 3.73
N PHE A 126 13.58 10.63 2.57
CA PHE A 126 12.83 11.58 1.76
C PHE A 126 11.70 10.91 0.98
N PRO A 127 11.89 9.80 0.24
CA PRO A 127 10.77 9.01 -0.28
C PRO A 127 9.83 8.50 0.82
N ALA A 128 10.36 8.14 1.99
CA ALA A 128 9.55 7.68 3.12
C ALA A 128 8.57 8.73 3.67
N LEU A 129 8.75 10.03 3.35
CA LEU A 129 7.79 11.08 3.72
C LEU A 129 6.38 10.82 3.19
N TYR A 130 6.22 10.08 2.10
CA TYR A 130 4.90 9.75 1.57
C TYR A 130 4.03 8.97 2.58
N PHE A 131 4.63 8.23 3.51
CA PHE A 131 3.92 7.52 4.59
C PHE A 131 3.30 8.44 5.63
N CYS A 132 3.60 9.75 5.59
CA CYS A 132 2.87 10.77 6.35
C CYS A 132 1.56 11.22 5.66
N SER A 133 1.28 10.78 4.43
CA SER A 133 0.05 11.13 3.73
C SER A 133 -1.19 10.56 4.42
N PHE A 134 -2.32 11.25 4.28
CA PHE A 134 -3.60 10.81 4.83
C PHE A 134 -3.92 9.36 4.45
N ASN A 135 -3.86 9.06 3.16
CA ASN A 135 -4.19 7.76 2.60
C ASN A 135 -3.36 6.62 3.20
N LEU A 136 -2.04 6.81 3.35
CA LEU A 136 -1.19 5.78 3.95
C LEU A 136 -1.37 5.67 5.47
N LEU A 137 -1.61 6.78 6.16
CA LEU A 137 -1.96 6.73 7.58
C LEU A 137 -3.25 5.93 7.79
N GLU A 138 -4.28 6.10 6.95
CA GLU A 138 -5.49 5.28 6.97
C GLU A 138 -5.18 3.80 6.73
N VAL A 139 -4.46 3.48 5.65
CA VAL A 139 -4.11 2.09 5.29
C VAL A 139 -3.39 1.35 6.43
N TYR A 140 -2.44 2.00 7.10
CA TYR A 140 -1.69 1.37 8.19
C TYR A 140 -2.42 1.42 9.54
N SER A 141 -3.35 2.35 9.75
CA SER A 141 -4.19 2.39 10.94
C SER A 141 -5.26 1.28 10.93
N TYR A 142 -5.91 1.02 9.80
CA TYR A 142 -6.95 0.00 9.69
C TYR A 142 -6.43 -1.44 9.75
N THR A 143 -7.22 -2.35 10.31
CA THR A 143 -6.92 -3.80 10.25
C THR A 143 -7.28 -4.33 8.87
N TRP A 144 -6.42 -4.05 7.88
CA TRP A 144 -6.56 -4.55 6.52
C TRP A 144 -5.24 -5.11 5.95
N SER A 145 -5.35 -5.93 4.90
CA SER A 145 -4.21 -6.63 4.30
C SER A 145 -3.30 -5.74 3.44
N GLU A 146 -3.70 -4.48 3.19
CA GLU A 146 -3.04 -3.53 2.29
C GLU A 146 -1.64 -3.18 2.76
N GLY A 147 -1.41 -2.92 4.05
CA GLY A 147 -0.06 -2.60 4.56
C GLY A 147 0.96 -3.68 4.18
N PRO A 148 0.75 -4.95 4.59
CA PRO A 148 1.58 -6.07 4.14
C PRO A 148 1.62 -6.25 2.62
N PHE A 149 0.50 -6.04 1.92
CA PHE A 149 0.44 -6.20 0.47
C PHE A 149 1.35 -5.19 -0.24
N LEU A 150 1.30 -3.91 0.16
CA LEU A 150 2.13 -2.84 -0.37
C LEU A 150 3.63 -3.10 -0.17
N PHE A 151 4.02 -3.68 0.96
CA PHE A 151 5.39 -4.13 1.17
C PHE A 151 5.83 -5.11 0.09
N PHE A 152 5.04 -6.14 -0.20
CA PHE A 152 5.40 -7.11 -1.24
C PHE A 152 5.36 -6.53 -2.66
N VAL A 153 4.50 -5.53 -2.93
CA VAL A 153 4.52 -4.80 -4.21
C VAL A 153 5.84 -4.07 -4.38
N MET A 154 6.28 -3.35 -3.34
CA MET A 154 7.57 -2.65 -3.36
C MET A 154 8.76 -3.62 -3.35
N TYR A 155 8.65 -4.76 -2.67
CA TYR A 155 9.68 -5.79 -2.66
C TYR A 155 9.84 -6.44 -4.04
N LEU A 156 8.73 -6.71 -4.76
CA LEU A 156 8.80 -7.14 -6.16
C LEU A 156 9.53 -6.10 -7.00
N CYS A 157 9.19 -4.81 -6.86
CA CYS A 157 9.89 -3.76 -7.57
C CYS A 157 11.40 -3.73 -7.22
N PHE A 158 11.75 -3.94 -5.95
CA PHE A 158 13.15 -4.02 -5.55
C PHE A 158 13.89 -5.21 -6.18
N LEU A 159 13.28 -6.40 -6.23
CA LEU A 159 13.85 -7.59 -6.87
C LEU A 159 14.10 -7.38 -8.37
N LEU A 160 13.10 -6.84 -9.08
CA LEU A 160 13.21 -6.55 -10.51
C LEU A 160 14.26 -5.45 -10.78
N HIS A 161 14.40 -4.47 -9.88
CA HIS A 161 15.43 -3.43 -9.99
C HIS A 161 16.84 -4.00 -9.86
N LYS A 162 17.08 -4.88 -8.89
CA LYS A 162 18.37 -5.59 -8.74
C LYS A 162 18.70 -6.43 -9.96
N ASP A 163 17.71 -7.14 -10.48
CA ASP A 163 17.86 -7.92 -11.70
C ASP A 163 18.22 -7.05 -12.91
N GLN A 164 17.59 -5.88 -13.08
CA GLN A 164 17.94 -4.92 -14.13
C GLN A 164 19.37 -4.37 -14.02
N LYS A 165 19.90 -4.28 -12.79
CA LYS A 165 21.32 -3.93 -12.54
C LYS A 165 22.28 -5.08 -12.80
N GLN A 166 21.79 -6.21 -13.31
CA GLN A 166 22.58 -7.42 -13.59
C GLN A 166 23.28 -7.97 -12.33
N GLU A 167 22.70 -7.74 -11.15
CA GLU A 167 23.16 -8.39 -9.91
C GLU A 167 22.79 -9.88 -9.97
N GLU A 168 23.78 -10.77 -9.98
CA GLU A 168 23.52 -12.20 -9.90
C GLU A 168 22.95 -12.59 -8.53
N ASP A 169 21.78 -13.22 -8.54
CA ASP A 169 21.12 -13.71 -7.33
C ASP A 169 20.64 -15.15 -7.57
N SER A 170 21.36 -16.12 -7.01
CA SER A 170 21.02 -17.54 -7.11
C SER A 170 19.69 -17.87 -6.42
N LEU A 171 19.25 -17.02 -5.48
CA LEU A 171 17.99 -17.19 -4.77
C LEU A 171 16.85 -16.38 -5.40
N LEU A 172 17.05 -15.79 -6.59
CA LEU A 172 16.03 -14.98 -7.25
C LEU A 172 14.71 -15.74 -7.45
N PHE A 173 14.78 -17.01 -7.88
CA PHE A 173 13.60 -17.88 -7.99
C PHE A 173 12.81 -17.92 -6.68
N LEU A 174 13.47 -18.26 -5.56
CA LEU A 174 12.83 -18.42 -4.26
C LEU A 174 12.24 -17.09 -3.78
N LYS A 175 12.98 -15.99 -3.93
CA LYS A 175 12.52 -14.64 -3.56
C LYS A 175 11.30 -14.21 -4.38
N LEU A 176 11.31 -14.43 -5.70
CA LEU A 176 10.17 -14.14 -6.58
C LEU A 176 8.97 -15.01 -6.24
N PHE A 177 9.18 -16.32 -6.06
CA PHE A 177 8.12 -17.25 -5.67
C PHE A 177 7.44 -16.83 -4.36
N LEU A 178 8.22 -16.59 -3.30
CA LEU A 178 7.70 -16.17 -2.01
C LEU A 178 6.99 -14.81 -2.10
N CYS A 179 7.52 -13.87 -2.88
CA CYS A 179 6.90 -12.56 -3.10
C CYS A 179 5.55 -12.67 -3.83
N LEU A 180 5.51 -13.39 -4.95
CA LEU A 180 4.28 -13.58 -5.73
C LEU A 180 3.23 -14.36 -4.94
N PHE A 181 3.64 -15.45 -4.28
CA PHE A 181 2.77 -16.21 -3.40
C PHE A 181 2.20 -15.34 -2.28
N SER A 182 3.02 -14.49 -1.64
CA SER A 182 2.56 -13.58 -0.58
C SER A 182 1.61 -12.51 -1.11
N LEU A 183 1.86 -11.94 -2.29
CA LEU A 183 0.94 -11.00 -2.94
C LEU A 183 -0.44 -11.62 -3.13
N PHE A 184 -0.49 -12.83 -3.69
CA PHE A 184 -1.75 -13.56 -3.89
C PHE A 184 -2.41 -13.93 -2.55
N MET A 185 -1.65 -14.44 -1.58
CA MET A 185 -2.16 -14.87 -0.28
C MET A 185 -2.59 -13.71 0.62
N LEU A 186 -2.21 -12.47 0.31
CA LEU A 186 -2.73 -11.29 1.00
C LEU A 186 -3.98 -10.76 0.31
N ARG A 187 -3.99 -10.75 -1.03
CA ARG A 187 -5.12 -10.26 -1.85
C ARG A 187 -5.17 -11.00 -3.19
N TYR A 188 -6.36 -11.39 -3.64
CA TYR A 188 -6.52 -11.99 -4.99
C TYR A 188 -6.04 -11.06 -6.11
N ALA A 189 -6.13 -9.73 -5.91
CA ALA A 189 -5.57 -8.73 -6.83
C ALA A 189 -4.05 -8.85 -7.01
N GLY A 190 -3.34 -9.55 -6.11
CA GLY A 190 -1.93 -9.90 -6.24
C GLY A 190 -1.60 -10.66 -7.52
N ILE A 191 -2.57 -11.35 -8.12
CA ILE A 191 -2.40 -12.03 -9.42
C ILE A 191 -1.99 -11.07 -10.55
N ILE A 192 -2.33 -9.77 -10.46
CA ILE A 192 -1.89 -8.74 -11.42
C ILE A 192 -0.34 -8.71 -11.49
N PHE A 193 0.33 -8.94 -10.37
CA PHE A 193 1.79 -8.92 -10.34
C PHE A 193 2.42 -10.19 -10.92
N TYR A 194 1.64 -11.27 -11.09
CA TYR A 194 2.11 -12.47 -11.79
C TYR A 194 2.27 -12.17 -13.27
N SER A 195 1.29 -11.51 -13.88
CA SER A 195 1.39 -11.09 -15.27
C SER A 195 2.49 -10.05 -15.46
N PHE A 196 2.68 -9.14 -14.51
CA PHE A 196 3.81 -8.20 -14.53
C PHE A 196 5.17 -8.91 -14.51
N ALA A 197 5.37 -9.88 -13.60
CA ALA A 197 6.56 -10.72 -13.58
C ALA A 197 6.68 -11.60 -14.85
N GLY A 198 5.56 -12.02 -15.43
CA GLY A 198 5.48 -12.72 -16.72
C GLY A 198 6.02 -11.89 -17.88
N LEU A 199 5.79 -10.58 -17.90
CA LEU A 199 6.40 -9.69 -18.89
C LEU A 199 7.93 -9.66 -18.76
N TYR A 200 8.46 -9.70 -17.54
CA TYR A 200 9.90 -9.79 -17.30
C TYR A 200 10.46 -11.16 -17.71
N PHE A 201 9.75 -12.25 -17.44
CA PHE A 201 10.09 -13.58 -17.97
C PHE A 201 10.23 -13.55 -19.51
N LEU A 202 9.23 -13.00 -20.21
CA LEU A 202 9.23 -12.90 -21.66
C LEU A 202 10.37 -12.01 -22.17
N LYS A 203 10.66 -10.91 -21.46
CA LYS A 203 11.81 -10.05 -21.75
C LYS A 203 13.13 -10.82 -21.67
N HIS A 204 13.40 -11.54 -20.57
CA HIS A 204 14.64 -12.32 -20.44
C HIS A 204 14.73 -13.44 -21.48
N LEU A 205 13.60 -14.06 -21.82
CA LEU A 205 13.54 -15.06 -22.88
C LEU A 205 13.92 -14.45 -24.25
N TYR A 206 13.38 -13.26 -24.56
CA TYR A 206 13.69 -12.53 -25.79
C TYR A 206 15.18 -12.16 -25.90
N TYR A 207 15.79 -11.68 -24.81
CA TYR A 207 17.22 -11.36 -24.76
C TYR A 207 18.13 -12.59 -24.56
N ARG A 208 17.58 -13.81 -24.58
CA ARG A 208 18.31 -15.09 -24.42
C ARG A 208 19.07 -15.21 -23.08
N GLU A 209 18.58 -14.54 -22.05
CA GLU A 209 19.11 -14.64 -20.67
C GLU A 209 18.52 -15.89 -19.98
N HIS A 210 18.88 -17.08 -20.47
CA HIS A 210 18.22 -18.35 -20.10
C HIS A 210 18.19 -18.63 -18.60
N LYS A 211 19.28 -18.38 -17.86
CA LYS A 211 19.34 -18.60 -16.40
C LYS A 211 18.28 -17.77 -15.67
N LYS A 212 18.17 -16.48 -16.00
CA LYS A 212 17.16 -15.58 -15.41
C LYS A 212 15.76 -15.97 -15.85
N SER A 213 15.56 -16.20 -17.14
CA SER A 213 14.28 -16.66 -17.69
C SER A 213 13.77 -17.90 -16.94
N TRP A 214 14.64 -18.88 -16.65
CA TRP A 214 14.30 -20.04 -15.83
C TRP A 214 13.89 -19.70 -14.40
N HIS A 215 14.57 -18.76 -13.72
CA HIS A 215 14.17 -18.32 -12.38
C HIS A 215 12.76 -17.71 -12.36
N TYR A 216 12.42 -16.86 -13.34
CA TYR A 216 11.09 -16.28 -13.41
C TYR A 216 10.03 -17.32 -13.80
N PHE A 217 10.33 -18.17 -14.79
CA PHE A 217 9.41 -19.23 -15.23
C PHE A 217 9.06 -20.17 -14.08
N THR A 218 10.06 -20.68 -13.38
CA THR A 218 9.86 -21.56 -12.24
C THR A 218 9.08 -20.86 -11.14
N ALA A 219 9.43 -19.61 -10.80
CA ALA A 219 8.70 -18.85 -9.77
C ALA A 219 7.21 -18.70 -10.12
N LEU A 220 6.92 -18.37 -11.38
CA LEU A 220 5.54 -18.23 -11.89
C LEU A 220 4.79 -19.55 -11.89
N VAL A 221 5.41 -20.65 -12.31
CA VAL A 221 4.78 -21.98 -12.31
C VAL A 221 4.42 -22.41 -10.90
N PHE A 222 5.36 -22.33 -9.95
CA PHE A 222 5.11 -22.71 -8.57
C PHE A 222 4.07 -21.81 -7.89
N ALA A 223 4.20 -20.48 -8.05
CA ALA A 223 3.25 -19.53 -7.46
C ALA A 223 1.85 -19.68 -8.05
N SER A 224 1.73 -19.93 -9.36
CA SER A 224 0.45 -20.14 -10.04
C SER A 224 -0.17 -21.48 -9.68
N GLY A 225 0.63 -22.54 -9.55
CA GLY A 225 0.16 -23.86 -9.12
C GLY A 225 -0.45 -23.81 -7.71
N LEU A 226 0.20 -23.12 -6.76
CA LEU A 226 -0.34 -22.93 -5.42
C LEU A 226 -1.58 -22.03 -5.40
N ALA A 227 -1.56 -20.92 -6.14
CA ALA A 227 -2.74 -20.05 -6.26
C ALA A 227 -3.93 -20.82 -6.85
N PHE A 228 -3.71 -21.62 -7.89
CA PHE A 228 -4.74 -22.46 -8.49
C PHE A 228 -5.26 -23.51 -7.52
N GLY A 229 -4.37 -24.21 -6.81
CA GLY A 229 -4.75 -25.17 -5.77
C GLY A 229 -5.59 -24.53 -4.65
N TYR A 230 -5.23 -23.31 -4.23
CA TYR A 230 -5.98 -22.54 -3.24
C TYR A 230 -7.37 -22.15 -3.75
N LEU A 231 -7.47 -21.61 -4.97
CA LEU A 231 -8.76 -21.26 -5.59
C LEU A 231 -9.62 -22.50 -5.82
N TRP A 232 -9.03 -23.63 -6.18
CA TRP A 232 -9.73 -24.90 -6.31
C TRP A 232 -10.32 -25.36 -4.97
N LEU A 233 -9.54 -25.26 -3.88
CA LEU A 233 -10.02 -25.54 -2.53
C LEU A 233 -11.18 -24.60 -2.14
N ASN A 234 -11.09 -23.32 -2.47
CA ASN A 234 -12.17 -22.37 -2.26
C ASN A 234 -13.44 -22.79 -3.00
N LYS A 235 -13.32 -23.18 -4.28
CA LYS A 235 -14.46 -23.64 -5.08
C LYS A 235 -15.09 -24.91 -4.50
N LYS A 236 -14.27 -25.86 -4.05
CA LYS A 236 -14.76 -27.10 -3.45
C LYS A 236 -15.54 -26.84 -2.16
N ASN A 237 -15.10 -25.90 -1.33
CA ASN A 237 -15.68 -25.66 0.00
C ASN A 237 -16.79 -24.61 0.02
N SER A 238 -16.74 -23.61 -0.86
CA SER A 238 -17.71 -22.50 -0.90
C SER A 238 -18.60 -22.50 -2.15
N GLY A 239 -18.29 -23.32 -3.17
CA GLY A 239 -18.93 -23.27 -4.48
C GLY A 239 -18.31 -22.24 -5.43
N PHE A 240 -17.52 -21.28 -4.92
CA PHE A 240 -16.95 -20.16 -5.69
C PHE A 240 -15.43 -20.12 -5.57
N PHE A 241 -14.74 -19.68 -6.62
CA PHE A 241 -13.27 -19.51 -6.58
C PHE A 241 -12.83 -18.43 -5.58
N THR A 242 -13.64 -17.38 -5.40
CA THR A 242 -13.37 -16.21 -4.53
C THR A 242 -14.42 -16.05 -3.42
N GLY A 243 -15.09 -17.15 -3.04
CA GLY A 243 -15.87 -17.25 -1.81
C GLY A 243 -17.27 -16.65 -1.78
N MET A 244 -17.68 -15.92 -2.82
CA MET A 244 -19.06 -15.44 -2.96
C MET A 244 -19.39 -15.17 -4.41
N ASP A 245 -20.68 -15.21 -4.75
CA ASP A 245 -21.15 -14.65 -6.01
C ASP A 245 -20.98 -13.12 -5.95
N ARG A 246 -20.31 -12.55 -6.95
CA ARG A 246 -20.16 -11.10 -7.02
C ARG A 246 -21.45 -10.54 -7.58
N ILE A 247 -22.11 -9.67 -6.82
CA ILE A 247 -23.24 -8.90 -7.34
C ILE A 247 -22.68 -8.09 -8.51
N ARG A 248 -23.02 -8.49 -9.73
CA ARG A 248 -22.76 -7.70 -10.93
C ARG A 248 -23.88 -6.68 -10.98
N PRO A 249 -23.68 -5.41 -10.58
CA PRO A 249 -24.68 -4.40 -10.86
C PRO A 249 -24.97 -4.45 -12.35
N GLU A 250 -26.21 -4.72 -12.72
CA GLU A 250 -26.65 -4.69 -14.11
C GLU A 250 -26.33 -3.30 -14.64
N ALA A 251 -25.31 -3.24 -15.50
CA ALA A 251 -24.83 -2.05 -16.21
C ALA A 251 -24.54 -0.82 -15.33
N GLU A 252 -23.47 -0.86 -14.54
CA GLU A 252 -22.80 0.37 -14.13
C GLU A 252 -22.50 1.21 -15.39
N SER A 253 -23.10 2.41 -15.49
CA SER A 253 -22.93 3.26 -16.67
C SER A 253 -21.46 3.66 -16.83
N PHE A 254 -20.99 3.81 -18.09
CA PHE A 254 -19.62 4.24 -18.35
C PHE A 254 -19.29 5.58 -17.67
N SER A 255 -20.26 6.50 -17.63
CA SER A 255 -20.13 7.80 -16.97
C SER A 255 -19.91 7.65 -15.47
N TYR A 256 -20.71 6.84 -14.79
CA TYR A 256 -20.59 6.64 -13.34
C TYR A 256 -19.28 5.91 -12.97
N PHE A 257 -18.88 4.90 -13.74
CA PHE A 257 -17.57 4.25 -13.58
C PHE A 257 -16.42 5.27 -13.70
N THR A 258 -16.49 6.13 -14.73
CA THR A 258 -15.46 7.15 -14.98
C THR A 258 -15.44 8.20 -13.86
N GLU A 259 -16.61 8.60 -13.36
CA GLU A 259 -16.75 9.50 -12.22
C GLU A 259 -16.05 8.91 -10.99
N LEU A 260 -16.36 7.66 -10.62
CA LEU A 260 -15.73 6.99 -9.47
C LEU A 260 -14.21 6.87 -9.64
N LEU A 261 -13.73 6.53 -10.84
CA LEU A 261 -12.30 6.44 -11.13
C LEU A 261 -11.61 7.81 -10.96
N LEU A 262 -12.20 8.88 -11.50
CA LEU A 262 -11.64 10.22 -11.41
C LEU A 262 -11.67 10.76 -9.97
N GLN A 263 -12.73 10.50 -9.22
CA GLN A 263 -12.83 10.86 -7.80
C GLN A 263 -11.77 10.10 -6.97
N GLY A 264 -11.62 8.80 -7.20
CA GLY A 264 -10.60 7.97 -6.57
C GLY A 264 -9.19 8.47 -6.86
N LEU A 265 -8.86 8.71 -8.13
CA LEU A 265 -7.56 9.25 -8.54
C LEU A 265 -7.31 10.63 -7.95
N PHE A 266 -8.31 11.51 -7.95
CA PHE A 266 -8.20 12.85 -7.37
C PHE A 266 -7.81 12.78 -5.88
N ASN A 267 -8.53 11.95 -5.11
CA ASN A 267 -8.24 11.75 -3.69
C ASN A 267 -6.91 11.05 -3.45
N GLU A 268 -6.45 10.19 -4.37
CA GLU A 268 -5.14 9.56 -4.27
C GLU A 268 -3.98 10.56 -4.32
N PHE A 269 -4.15 11.64 -5.11
CA PHE A 269 -3.18 12.72 -5.19
C PHE A 269 -3.37 13.80 -4.11
N ALA A 270 -4.46 13.79 -3.34
CA ALA A 270 -4.68 14.71 -2.24
C ALA A 270 -3.95 14.23 -0.97
N VAL A 271 -2.72 14.71 -0.76
CA VAL A 271 -1.80 14.14 0.25
C VAL A 271 -2.25 14.39 1.69
N ILE A 272 -2.90 15.53 1.96
CA ILE A 272 -3.22 15.94 3.33
C ILE A 272 -4.56 15.40 3.82
N ARG A 273 -5.56 15.31 2.95
CA ARG A 273 -6.95 15.00 3.32
C ARG A 273 -7.74 14.62 2.07
N ASN A 274 -8.68 13.69 2.20
CA ASN A 274 -9.63 13.38 1.12
C ASN A 274 -10.72 14.45 0.97
N TYR A 275 -11.16 14.64 -0.27
CA TYR A 275 -12.35 15.41 -0.60
C TYR A 275 -13.57 14.50 -0.62
N TYR A 276 -14.62 14.90 0.10
CA TYR A 276 -15.90 14.22 0.12
C TYR A 276 -16.85 14.95 -0.83
N PHE A 277 -17.11 14.36 -2.00
CA PHE A 277 -17.81 15.01 -3.11
C PHE A 277 -19.31 15.30 -2.87
N ARG A 278 -19.93 14.72 -1.82
CA ARG A 278 -21.39 14.69 -1.68
C ARG A 278 -21.98 15.51 -0.53
N ASP A 279 -21.17 16.04 0.38
CA ASP A 279 -21.73 16.44 1.69
C ASP A 279 -21.63 17.94 2.00
N TYR A 280 -20.58 18.65 1.57
CA TYR A 280 -20.43 20.11 1.75
C TYR A 280 -19.09 20.58 1.16
N THR A 281 -18.94 21.90 0.95
CA THR A 281 -17.64 22.48 0.59
C THR A 281 -16.68 22.41 1.78
N ASP A 282 -15.73 21.48 1.75
CA ASP A 282 -14.64 21.41 2.72
C ASP A 282 -13.60 22.51 2.43
N PHE A 283 -13.81 23.71 3.00
CA PHE A 283 -12.90 24.85 2.82
C PHE A 283 -11.46 24.55 3.27
N LEU A 284 -11.30 23.75 4.33
CA LEU A 284 -9.99 23.36 4.81
C LEU A 284 -9.28 22.48 3.79
N PHE A 285 -9.97 21.51 3.19
CA PHE A 285 -9.47 20.75 2.06
C PHE A 285 -9.04 21.69 0.92
N LEU A 286 -9.89 22.63 0.50
CA LEU A 286 -9.58 23.55 -0.60
C LEU A 286 -8.33 24.39 -0.32
N THR A 287 -8.19 24.94 0.89
CA THR A 287 -7.00 25.70 1.29
C THR A 287 -5.74 24.83 1.21
N LEU A 288 -5.78 23.62 1.78
CA LEU A 288 -4.61 22.71 1.78
C LEU A 288 -4.29 22.21 0.38
N PHE A 289 -5.29 22.00 -0.46
CA PHE A 289 -5.13 21.61 -1.85
C PHE A 289 -4.50 22.74 -2.68
N ILE A 290 -4.90 24.00 -2.47
CA ILE A 290 -4.25 25.16 -3.09
C ILE A 290 -2.78 25.26 -2.66
N VAL A 291 -2.48 25.05 -1.37
CA VAL A 291 -1.09 25.00 -0.88
C VAL A 291 -0.31 23.87 -1.56
N GLN A 292 -0.91 22.68 -1.72
CA GLN A 292 -0.31 21.57 -2.44
C GLN A 292 -0.01 21.92 -3.91
N LEU A 293 -0.95 22.56 -4.62
CA LEU A 293 -0.75 23.01 -6.00
C LEU A 293 0.34 24.08 -6.10
N GLY A 294 0.39 25.03 -5.16
CA GLY A 294 1.44 26.04 -5.09
C GLY A 294 2.83 25.42 -4.87
N LEU A 295 2.93 24.41 -4.00
CA LEU A 295 4.17 23.66 -3.77
C LEU A 295 4.58 22.85 -5.00
N LEU A 296 3.63 22.18 -5.66
CA LEU A 296 3.89 21.45 -6.90
C LEU A 296 4.40 22.39 -7.99
N TYR A 297 3.75 23.55 -8.16
CA TYR A 297 4.20 24.59 -9.10
C TYR A 297 5.62 25.06 -8.78
N TYR A 298 5.93 25.31 -7.50
CA TYR A 298 7.27 25.68 -7.05
C TYR A 298 8.31 24.62 -7.42
N VAL A 299 8.05 23.33 -7.14
CA VAL A 299 8.94 22.22 -7.50
C VAL A 299 9.18 22.14 -9.01
N ILE A 300 8.11 22.26 -9.82
CA ILE A 300 8.21 22.25 -11.28
C ILE A 300 9.04 23.44 -11.78
N ARG A 301 8.81 24.64 -11.24
CA ARG A 301 9.56 25.84 -11.59
C ARG A 301 11.04 25.69 -11.29
N GLN A 302 11.39 25.20 -10.10
CA GLN A 302 12.79 24.99 -9.71
C GLN A 302 13.48 23.95 -10.60
N THR A 303 12.77 22.89 -10.96
CA THR A 303 13.28 21.86 -11.87
C THR A 303 13.58 22.45 -13.26
N LYS A 304 12.65 23.26 -13.80
CA LYS A 304 12.84 23.93 -15.10
C LYS A 304 13.99 24.94 -15.09
N GLN A 305 14.11 25.74 -14.02
CA GLN A 305 15.15 26.79 -13.92
C GLN A 305 16.57 26.24 -13.88
N GLN A 306 16.77 25.08 -13.25
CA GLN A 306 18.09 24.45 -13.14
C GLN A 306 18.53 23.71 -14.42
N GLY A 307 17.95 24.05 -15.57
CA GLY A 307 18.23 23.35 -16.83
C GLY A 307 17.81 21.89 -16.80
N GLY A 308 16.93 21.51 -15.86
CA GLY A 308 16.23 20.24 -15.85
C GLY A 308 15.31 20.19 -17.04
N SER A 309 15.88 19.95 -18.22
CA SER A 309 15.16 19.45 -19.38
C SER A 309 14.30 18.32 -18.86
N ALA A 310 12.98 18.48 -19.03
CA ALA A 310 11.98 17.51 -18.64
C ALA A 310 12.58 16.11 -18.76
N VAL A 311 12.78 15.44 -17.62
CA VAL A 311 13.40 14.11 -17.49
C VAL A 311 13.18 13.38 -18.80
N ALA A 312 14.23 13.26 -19.62
CA ALA A 312 14.09 12.90 -21.03
C ALA A 312 13.05 11.79 -21.13
N THR A 313 11.93 12.03 -21.80
CA THR A 313 10.69 11.23 -21.66
C THR A 313 10.94 9.72 -21.80
N LYS A 314 11.96 9.32 -22.58
CA LYS A 314 12.42 7.94 -22.71
C LYS A 314 13.08 7.34 -21.46
N ALA A 315 13.76 8.12 -20.63
CA ALA A 315 14.35 7.70 -19.36
C ALA A 315 13.29 7.52 -18.25
N VAL A 316 12.21 8.32 -18.28
CA VAL A 316 11.06 8.20 -17.36
C VAL A 316 10.42 6.82 -17.48
N TRP A 317 10.12 6.38 -18.71
CA TRP A 317 9.50 5.08 -18.96
C TRP A 317 10.39 3.88 -18.70
N LYS A 318 11.70 4.07 -18.47
CA LYS A 318 12.60 3.01 -18.01
C LYS A 318 12.52 2.78 -16.50
N ASN A 319 11.89 3.67 -15.75
CA ASN A 319 11.80 3.53 -14.31
C ASN A 319 10.76 2.46 -13.93
N LEU A 320 11.24 1.43 -13.21
CA LEU A 320 10.44 0.29 -12.82
C LEU A 320 9.27 0.65 -11.88
N LEU A 321 9.46 1.59 -10.94
CA LEU A 321 8.39 1.99 -10.02
C LEU A 321 7.22 2.64 -10.77
N LEU A 322 7.54 3.48 -11.76
CA LEU A 322 6.54 4.06 -12.64
C LEU A 322 5.83 2.98 -13.47
N GLN A 323 6.58 2.04 -14.05
CA GLN A 323 6.00 0.92 -14.81
C GLN A 323 5.05 0.10 -13.95
N ALA A 324 5.47 -0.30 -12.74
CA ALA A 324 4.67 -1.12 -11.83
C ALA A 324 3.39 -0.40 -11.40
N GLY A 325 3.49 0.88 -11.02
CA GLY A 325 2.33 1.68 -10.64
C GLY A 325 1.32 1.83 -11.78
N VAL A 326 1.78 2.27 -12.96
CA VAL A 326 0.91 2.44 -14.14
C VAL A 326 0.31 1.11 -14.59
N TYR A 327 1.11 0.04 -14.59
CA TYR A 327 0.63 -1.30 -14.95
C TYR A 327 -0.49 -1.75 -14.01
N TYR A 328 -0.31 -1.58 -12.69
CA TYR A 328 -1.34 -1.92 -11.72
C TYR A 328 -2.61 -1.10 -11.94
N LEU A 329 -2.50 0.23 -12.15
CA LEU A 329 -3.66 1.08 -12.40
C LEU A 329 -4.45 0.63 -13.63
N LEU A 330 -3.77 0.34 -14.73
CA LEU A 330 -4.41 -0.16 -15.95
C LEU A 330 -5.09 -1.52 -15.70
N ALA A 331 -4.37 -2.45 -15.07
CA ALA A 331 -4.86 -3.80 -14.82
C ALA A 331 -6.06 -3.81 -13.86
N VAL A 332 -6.02 -3.03 -12.76
CA VAL A 332 -7.11 -2.96 -11.79
C VAL A 332 -8.34 -2.26 -12.38
N THR A 333 -8.15 -1.26 -13.24
CA THR A 333 -9.24 -0.58 -13.96
C THR A 333 -9.94 -1.54 -14.92
N ILE A 334 -9.17 -2.30 -15.70
CA ILE A 334 -9.70 -3.33 -16.60
C ILE A 334 -10.42 -4.42 -15.80
N LEU A 335 -9.80 -4.88 -14.70
CA LEU A 335 -10.37 -5.93 -13.86
C LEU A 335 -11.70 -5.50 -13.26
N ARG A 336 -11.80 -4.28 -12.72
CA ARG A 336 -13.06 -3.76 -12.15
C ARG A 336 -14.14 -3.59 -13.22
N LYS A 337 -13.74 -3.33 -14.47
CA LYS A 337 -14.69 -3.23 -15.59
C LYS A 337 -15.25 -4.59 -15.99
N ILE A 338 -14.44 -5.65 -15.92
CA ILE A 338 -14.85 -7.03 -16.24
C ILE A 338 -15.65 -7.64 -15.08
N ASP A 339 -15.22 -7.39 -13.86
CA ASP A 339 -15.76 -7.98 -12.65
C ASP A 339 -15.87 -6.90 -11.56
N PRO A 340 -17.03 -6.25 -11.42
CA PRO A 340 -17.22 -5.15 -10.47
C PRO A 340 -16.86 -5.56 -9.04
N PHE A 341 -16.10 -4.70 -8.39
CA PHE A 341 -15.78 -4.76 -6.95
C PHE A 341 -15.76 -3.34 -6.38
N ASP A 342 -15.34 -3.19 -5.13
CA ASP A 342 -15.22 -1.94 -4.38
C ASP A 342 -14.82 -0.71 -5.21
N GLU A 343 -15.30 0.45 -4.79
CA GLU A 343 -14.99 1.74 -5.41
C GLU A 343 -13.48 2.02 -5.43
N PHE A 344 -13.05 2.81 -6.42
CA PHE A 344 -11.68 3.30 -6.49
C PHE A 344 -11.42 4.27 -5.34
N ASN A 345 -10.79 3.75 -4.29
CA ASN A 345 -10.36 4.52 -3.14
C ASN A 345 -8.89 4.25 -2.86
N TYR A 346 -8.35 4.91 -1.85
CA TYR A 346 -6.95 4.80 -1.47
C TYR A 346 -6.52 3.37 -1.11
N ARG A 347 -7.46 2.54 -0.64
CA ARG A 347 -7.21 1.13 -0.33
C ARG A 347 -6.91 0.32 -1.60
N ILE A 348 -7.67 0.53 -2.67
CA ILE A 348 -7.49 -0.15 -3.95
C ILE A 348 -6.37 0.47 -4.79
N LEU A 349 -6.18 1.79 -4.71
CA LEU A 349 -5.24 2.56 -5.52
C LEU A 349 -3.82 2.67 -4.92
N ALA A 350 -3.62 2.36 -3.64
CA ALA A 350 -2.30 2.40 -3.02
C ALA A 350 -1.18 1.62 -3.76
N PRO A 351 -1.44 0.43 -4.35
CA PRO A 351 -0.42 -0.27 -5.14
C PRO A 351 -0.03 0.45 -6.44
N PHE A 352 -0.86 1.38 -6.92
CA PHE A 352 -0.50 2.34 -7.96
C PHE A 352 0.27 3.52 -7.37
N SER A 353 -0.26 4.17 -6.35
CA SER A 353 0.27 5.46 -5.88
C SER A 353 1.58 5.34 -5.12
N VAL A 354 1.77 4.31 -4.31
CA VAL A 354 3.01 4.10 -3.55
C VAL A 354 4.23 4.04 -4.46
N PRO A 355 4.29 3.17 -5.49
CA PRO A 355 5.41 3.19 -6.44
C PRO A 355 5.61 4.57 -7.10
N ILE A 356 4.54 5.25 -7.47
CA ILE A 356 4.59 6.55 -8.16
C ILE A 356 5.15 7.65 -7.26
N PHE A 357 4.66 7.80 -6.03
CA PHE A 357 5.16 8.80 -5.09
C PHE A 357 6.60 8.50 -4.66
N ILE A 358 6.95 7.24 -4.44
CA ILE A 358 8.33 6.84 -4.15
C ILE A 358 9.25 7.16 -5.34
N TYR A 359 8.80 6.93 -6.57
CA TYR A 359 9.53 7.33 -7.79
C TYR A 359 9.75 8.84 -7.87
N LEU A 360 8.69 9.64 -7.68
CA LEU A 360 8.76 11.09 -7.78
C LEU A 360 9.71 11.68 -6.73
N LEU A 361 9.59 11.25 -5.47
CA LEU A 361 10.43 11.74 -4.38
C LEU A 361 11.87 11.24 -4.49
N SER A 362 12.10 9.98 -4.91
CA SER A 362 13.46 9.46 -5.11
C SER A 362 14.17 10.10 -6.30
N THR A 363 13.42 10.49 -7.34
CA THR A 363 13.99 11.25 -8.47
C THR A 363 14.46 12.63 -7.99
N LEU A 364 13.65 13.31 -7.16
CA LEU A 364 14.03 14.61 -6.59
C LEU A 364 15.23 14.51 -5.64
N SER A 365 15.38 13.43 -4.88
CA SER A 365 16.54 13.23 -4.00
C SER A 365 17.77 12.66 -4.71
N SER A 366 17.69 12.37 -6.01
CA SER A 366 18.82 11.84 -6.78
C SER A 366 19.99 12.82 -6.90
N GLU A 367 21.19 12.28 -7.14
CA GLU A 367 22.42 13.05 -7.38
C GLU A 367 22.24 14.10 -8.49
N SER A 368 21.56 13.74 -9.58
CA SER A 368 21.27 14.63 -10.72
C SER A 368 20.36 15.81 -10.37
N SER A 369 19.58 15.71 -9.29
CA SER A 369 18.62 16.73 -8.87
C SER A 369 19.07 17.49 -7.63
N LYS A 370 20.33 17.32 -7.18
CA LYS A 370 20.88 17.96 -5.97
C LYS A 370 20.59 19.46 -5.82
N PRO A 371 20.78 20.32 -6.86
CA PRO A 371 20.48 21.75 -6.73
C PRO A 371 19.01 22.04 -6.46
N VAL A 372 18.11 21.33 -7.15
CA VAL A 372 16.66 21.42 -6.95
C VAL A 372 16.29 20.89 -5.57
N PHE A 373 16.79 19.70 -5.22
CA PHE A 373 16.55 19.03 -3.94
C PHE A 373 16.81 19.97 -2.77
N ARG A 374 17.96 20.65 -2.75
CA ARG A 374 18.37 21.59 -1.69
C ARG A 374 17.34 22.68 -1.42
N GLN A 375 16.64 23.14 -2.46
CA GLN A 375 15.65 24.20 -2.36
C GLN A 375 14.28 23.66 -1.96
N VAL A 376 13.90 22.48 -2.46
CA VAL A 376 12.53 21.96 -2.30
C VAL A 376 12.33 21.08 -1.07
N TRP A 377 13.37 20.42 -0.58
CA TRP A 377 13.23 19.42 0.49
C TRP A 377 12.64 19.98 1.80
N PRO A 378 12.93 21.22 2.28
CA PRO A 378 12.35 21.70 3.53
C PRO A 378 10.85 21.90 3.39
N TRP A 379 10.40 22.42 2.25
CA TRP A 379 8.99 22.66 1.95
C TRP A 379 8.21 21.37 1.79
N LEU A 380 8.75 20.40 1.05
CA LEU A 380 8.13 19.08 0.89
C LEU A 380 8.08 18.32 2.22
N SER A 381 9.16 18.36 3.01
CA SER A 381 9.18 17.74 4.34
C SER A 381 8.15 18.40 5.26
N GLY A 382 8.11 19.73 5.30
CA GLY A 382 7.11 20.49 6.06
C GLY A 382 5.68 20.17 5.62
N PHE A 383 5.44 20.02 4.32
CA PHE A 383 4.13 19.65 3.77
C PHE A 383 3.68 18.24 4.18
N PHE A 384 4.56 17.24 4.09
CA PHE A 384 4.25 15.88 4.53
C PHE A 384 4.09 15.79 6.06
N LEU A 385 4.92 16.50 6.83
CA LEU A 385 4.75 16.58 8.28
C LEU A 385 3.47 17.32 8.67
N LEU A 386 3.07 18.35 7.91
CA LEU A 386 1.76 18.98 8.06
C LEU A 386 0.63 17.98 7.80
N SER A 387 0.76 17.13 6.76
CA SER A 387 -0.20 16.04 6.52
C SER A 387 -0.34 15.14 7.75
N LEU A 388 0.77 14.69 8.32
CA LEU A 388 0.77 13.88 9.53
C LEU A 388 0.04 14.59 10.69
N LEU A 389 0.41 15.83 10.97
CA LEU A 389 -0.18 16.63 12.05
C LEU A 389 -1.67 16.88 11.86
N MET A 390 -2.11 17.11 10.62
CA MET A 390 -3.51 17.33 10.30
C MET A 390 -4.39 16.10 10.54
N ASN A 391 -3.78 14.91 10.54
CA ASN A 391 -4.44 13.62 10.68
C ASN A 391 -4.31 13.00 12.09
N LEU A 392 -3.74 13.74 13.04
CA LEU A 392 -3.78 13.39 14.47
C LEU A 392 -5.15 13.76 15.09
N PRO A 393 -5.60 13.06 16.15
CA PRO A 393 -6.83 13.39 16.85
C PRO A 393 -6.66 14.65 17.71
N LYS A 394 -6.85 15.82 17.08
CA LYS A 394 -6.53 17.14 17.65
C LYS A 394 -7.25 17.42 18.97
N GLN A 395 -8.55 17.12 19.04
CA GLN A 395 -9.34 17.33 20.25
C GLN A 395 -8.78 16.54 21.43
N PHE A 396 -8.53 15.24 21.26
CA PHE A 396 -7.92 14.40 22.29
C PHE A 396 -6.55 14.93 22.75
N LEU A 397 -5.71 15.39 21.82
CA LEU A 397 -4.40 15.95 22.17
C LEU A 397 -4.55 17.24 22.97
N ILE A 398 -5.48 18.14 22.59
CA ILE A 398 -5.73 19.37 23.34
C ILE A 398 -6.25 19.06 24.74
N GLU A 399 -7.20 18.13 24.88
CA GLU A 399 -7.73 17.71 26.17
C GLU A 399 -6.64 17.09 27.06
N LEU A 400 -5.76 16.27 26.48
CA LEU A 400 -4.64 15.65 27.20
C LEU A 400 -3.62 16.67 27.72
N PHE A 401 -3.28 17.70 26.93
CA PHE A 401 -2.27 18.70 27.30
C PHE A 401 -2.81 19.84 28.15
N THR A 402 -4.08 20.21 27.99
CA THR A 402 -4.68 21.33 28.72
C THR A 402 -5.49 20.90 29.94
N GLY A 403 -5.89 19.62 30.01
CA GLY A 403 -6.82 19.11 31.02
C GLY A 403 -8.26 19.61 30.85
N ALA A 404 -8.54 20.47 29.87
CA ALA A 404 -9.85 21.04 29.61
C ALA A 404 -10.60 20.16 28.60
N LYS A 405 -11.77 19.64 28.99
CA LYS A 405 -12.68 18.95 28.05
C LYS A 405 -13.27 19.98 27.08
N LEU A 406 -13.07 19.79 25.78
CA LEU A 406 -13.68 20.64 24.77
C LEU A 406 -15.13 20.18 24.53
N PRO A 407 -16.09 21.11 24.36
CA PRO A 407 -17.45 20.74 23.96
C PRO A 407 -17.42 20.10 22.57
N LEU A 408 -18.21 19.03 22.41
CA LEU A 408 -18.41 18.28 21.16
C LEU A 408 -19.09 19.10 20.07
#